data_AF-A0AAE2CR60-F1
#
_entry.id   AF-A0AAE2CR60-F1
#
_cell.length_a   1.000
_cell.length_b   1.000
_cell.length_c   1.000
_cell.angle_alpha   90.00
_cell.angle_beta   90.00
_cell.angle_gamma   90.00
#
_symmetry.space_group_name_H-M   'P 1'
#
loop_
_entity.id
_entity.type
_entity.pdbx_description
1 polymer ?
#
loop_
_entity_poly.entity_id
_entity_poly.type
_entity_poly.pdbx_seq_one_letter_code
_entity_poly.pdbx_strand_id
1 'polypeptide(L)'
;MSIICGLPLLECVYCLACARWAWKRCLHTAGHDSETWGLATAEEFEPVPRLCRYILAVYEDDLRNPLWEPPRGYGIDPECLIMKKNYEDTQGRAPPYLLYLDHDHADIVLAIRGLNLAKESDYAVLLDNKLGKRKFDGGYVHNGLLKAAGCVLNAECDILKELVEKYPNYTLTFTGHSLGSGVAALLTMVVVQNRDRLGNIDRKRVRCYAIAPARCMSLNLAVRYADVINSVVLQDDFLPRTATPLEDIFKSLFCLPCLLCLRCMRDTCIPEEKMLKDPRRLYAPGRLYHIVERKPFRCGRFPPVVKTAVPVDGRFEHIVLSCNATSDHAIIWIEREAERALELMRERDHTLEIPAQQRMERQETLEKEHSKEYKAALRRAVSLAVPHAFSPSQYGTFDEKDDEDSQQSAGDCSTGSSVKSKSVESWDELIERLFERDESGNMVLKKPLIVD
;
A
#
# COMPACT_ATOMS: atom_id res chain seq x y z
N MET A 1 47.27 -12.53 -36.64
CA MET A 1 46.71 -11.18 -36.88
C MET A 1 45.18 -11.23 -36.93
N SER A 2 44.49 -11.45 -35.80
CA SER A 2 43.02 -11.32 -35.73
C SER A 2 42.43 -11.17 -34.32
N ILE A 3 43.19 -11.38 -33.24
CA ILE A 3 42.67 -11.22 -31.86
C ILE A 3 42.79 -9.76 -31.37
N ILE A 4 43.77 -9.01 -31.86
CA ILE A 4 44.05 -7.63 -31.42
C ILE A 4 43.09 -6.59 -32.02
N CYS A 5 42.46 -6.88 -33.18
CA CYS A 5 41.43 -6.01 -33.77
C CYS A 5 40.03 -6.24 -33.18
N GLY A 6 39.81 -7.34 -32.43
CA GLY A 6 38.50 -7.67 -31.84
C GLY A 6 38.26 -7.02 -30.48
N LEU A 7 39.32 -6.75 -29.71
CA LEU A 7 39.28 -6.08 -28.40
C LEU A 7 38.66 -4.66 -28.46
N PRO A 8 39.11 -3.74 -29.34
CA PRO A 8 38.51 -2.41 -29.43
C PRO A 8 37.06 -2.45 -29.95
N LEU A 9 36.69 -3.43 -30.79
CA LEU A 9 35.31 -3.60 -31.23
C LEU A 9 34.40 -4.11 -30.11
N LEU A 10 34.87 -5.07 -29.29
CA LEU A 10 34.16 -5.56 -28.10
C LEU A 10 33.97 -4.46 -27.05
N GLU A 11 35.00 -3.65 -26.81
CA GLU A 11 34.94 -2.49 -25.93
C GLU A 11 33.99 -1.43 -26.47
N CYS A 12 34.01 -1.13 -27.77
CA CYS A 12 33.05 -0.21 -28.40
C CYS A 12 31.62 -0.73 -28.32
N VAL A 13 31.38 -2.02 -28.58
CA VAL A 13 30.04 -2.64 -28.46
C VAL A 13 29.56 -2.60 -27.00
N TYR A 14 30.44 -2.87 -26.04
CA TYR A 14 30.13 -2.77 -24.61
C TYR A 14 29.81 -1.32 -24.20
N CYS A 15 30.63 -0.35 -24.62
CA CYS A 15 30.40 1.07 -24.37
C CYS A 15 29.10 1.56 -25.02
N LEU A 16 28.79 1.15 -26.25
CA LEU A 16 27.53 1.47 -26.92
C LEU A 16 26.33 0.79 -26.24
N ALA A 17 26.48 -0.44 -25.76
CA ALA A 17 25.45 -1.13 -25.00
C ALA A 17 25.19 -0.43 -23.64
N CYS A 18 26.25 -0.04 -22.93
CA CYS A 18 26.17 0.73 -21.69
C CYS A 18 25.57 2.12 -21.91
N ALA A 19 25.98 2.83 -22.97
CA ALA A 19 25.43 4.13 -23.33
C ALA A 19 23.95 4.02 -23.75
N ARG A 20 23.58 3.01 -24.56
CA ARG A 20 22.18 2.73 -24.92
C ARG A 20 21.36 2.35 -23.69
N TRP A 21 21.92 1.57 -22.79
CA TRP A 21 21.26 1.21 -21.53
C TRP A 21 21.03 2.43 -20.64
N ALA A 22 22.07 3.25 -20.44
CA ALA A 22 22.00 4.48 -19.66
C ALA A 22 20.99 5.45 -20.29
N TRP A 23 21.04 5.62 -21.61
CA TRP A 23 20.07 6.41 -22.36
C TRP A 23 18.64 5.92 -22.16
N LYS A 24 18.37 4.63 -22.32
CA LYS A 24 17.03 4.05 -22.07
C LYS A 24 16.56 4.26 -20.63
N ARG A 25 17.46 4.19 -19.64
CA ARG A 25 17.12 4.41 -18.23
C ARG A 25 16.87 5.88 -17.90
N CYS A 26 17.66 6.80 -18.41
CA CYS A 26 17.44 8.24 -18.23
C CYS A 26 16.15 8.73 -18.92
N LEU A 27 15.69 8.01 -19.94
CA LEU A 27 14.42 8.28 -20.60
C LEU A 27 13.22 7.51 -20.03
N HIS A 28 13.47 6.60 -19.09
CA HIS A 28 12.40 5.87 -18.43
C HIS A 28 11.68 6.83 -17.48
N THR A 29 10.37 6.93 -17.62
CA THR A 29 9.52 7.65 -16.67
C THR A 29 8.53 6.67 -16.07
N ALA A 30 8.06 6.95 -14.86
CA ALA A 30 7.06 6.13 -14.20
C ALA A 30 5.80 5.91 -15.06
N GLY A 31 5.51 6.84 -15.97
CA GLY A 31 4.39 6.75 -16.91
C GLY A 31 4.40 5.48 -17.76
N HIS A 32 5.59 4.94 -18.11
CA HIS A 32 5.71 3.69 -18.86
C HIS A 32 5.23 2.47 -18.05
N ASP A 33 5.46 2.45 -16.74
CA ASP A 33 5.09 1.31 -15.88
C ASP A 33 3.58 1.16 -15.71
N SER A 34 2.85 2.23 -16.01
CA SER A 34 1.39 2.30 -15.97
C SER A 34 0.78 2.52 -17.36
N GLU A 35 1.55 2.36 -18.44
CA GLU A 35 1.07 2.71 -19.78
C GLU A 35 -0.17 1.93 -20.18
N THR A 36 -0.22 0.66 -19.79
CA THR A 36 -1.30 -0.30 -20.10
C THR A 36 -2.42 -0.34 -19.05
N TRP A 37 -2.34 0.47 -17.99
CA TRP A 37 -3.33 0.46 -16.90
C TRP A 37 -4.63 1.16 -17.33
N GLY A 38 -5.73 0.78 -16.68
CA GLY A 38 -7.04 1.42 -16.85
C GLY A 38 -7.02 2.85 -16.32
N LEU A 39 -7.99 3.67 -16.75
CA LEU A 39 -8.21 5.01 -16.19
C LEU A 39 -9.06 4.90 -14.93
N ALA A 40 -8.71 5.69 -13.92
CA ALA A 40 -9.52 5.78 -12.72
C ALA A 40 -10.76 6.67 -12.93
N THR A 41 -11.84 6.36 -12.22
CA THR A 41 -13.06 7.17 -12.19
C THR A 41 -13.03 8.26 -11.13
N ALA A 42 -13.92 9.24 -11.24
CA ALA A 42 -14.02 10.31 -10.25
C ALA A 42 -14.45 9.76 -8.89
N GLU A 43 -15.40 8.82 -8.87
CA GLU A 43 -16.01 8.26 -7.67
C GLU A 43 -15.01 7.41 -6.87
N GLU A 44 -14.23 6.55 -7.54
CA GLU A 44 -13.24 5.71 -6.86
C GLU A 44 -12.06 6.52 -6.30
N PHE A 45 -11.71 7.62 -6.98
CA PHE A 45 -10.55 8.45 -6.65
C PHE A 45 -10.89 9.61 -5.71
N GLU A 46 -12.18 9.93 -5.55
CA GLU A 46 -12.69 10.99 -4.68
C GLU A 46 -12.10 10.98 -3.26
N PRO A 47 -11.93 9.84 -2.58
CA PRO A 47 -11.41 9.85 -1.21
C PRO A 47 -9.95 10.31 -1.12
N VAL A 48 -9.17 10.22 -2.20
CA VAL A 48 -7.70 10.38 -2.14
C VAL A 48 -7.27 11.80 -1.71
N PRO A 49 -7.73 12.91 -2.35
CA PRO A 49 -7.36 14.25 -1.90
C PRO A 49 -7.82 14.54 -0.48
N ARG A 50 -9.04 14.11 -0.11
CA ARG A 50 -9.59 14.26 1.24
C ARG A 50 -8.70 13.59 2.29
N LEU A 51 -8.35 12.32 2.07
CA LEU A 51 -7.51 11.57 3.01
C LEU A 51 -6.08 12.12 3.08
N CYS A 52 -5.54 12.68 1.99
CA CYS A 52 -4.27 13.40 2.04
C CYS A 52 -4.34 14.61 2.99
N ARG A 53 -5.43 15.38 2.96
CA ARG A 53 -5.65 16.48 3.90
C ARG A 53 -5.75 15.99 5.35
N TYR A 54 -6.42 14.88 5.60
CA TYR A 54 -6.51 14.31 6.96
C TYR A 54 -5.15 13.86 7.49
N ILE A 55 -4.31 13.28 6.63
CA ILE A 55 -2.92 12.95 6.99
C ILE A 55 -2.11 14.23 7.25
N LEU A 56 -2.24 15.25 6.40
CA LEU A 56 -1.57 16.55 6.60
C LEU A 56 -1.97 17.18 7.94
N ALA A 57 -3.21 17.04 8.37
CA ALA A 57 -3.67 17.53 9.68
C ALA A 57 -2.93 16.88 10.86
N VAL A 58 -2.44 15.64 10.71
CA VAL A 58 -1.59 14.99 11.75
C VAL A 58 -0.26 15.74 11.96
N TYR A 59 0.18 16.55 10.98
CA TYR A 59 1.41 17.34 11.09
C TYR A 59 1.23 18.63 11.88
N GLU A 60 0.00 19.11 12.05
CA GLU A 60 -0.29 20.29 12.88
C GLU A 60 -0.11 19.98 14.35
N ASP A 61 0.27 20.99 15.14
CA ASP A 61 0.28 20.87 16.60
C ASP A 61 -1.13 21.13 17.15
N ASP A 62 -1.78 22.21 16.70
CA ASP A 62 -3.14 22.60 17.08
C ASP A 62 -4.05 22.71 15.84
N LEU A 63 -5.07 21.84 15.78
CA LEU A 63 -6.03 21.80 14.68
C LEU A 63 -7.07 22.94 14.74
N ARG A 64 -7.23 23.60 15.88
CA ARG A 64 -8.13 24.76 16.01
C ARG A 64 -7.50 26.05 15.49
N ASN A 65 -6.17 26.08 15.43
CA ASN A 65 -5.39 27.21 14.91
C ASN A 65 -4.22 26.70 14.05
N PRO A 66 -4.50 26.15 12.85
CA PRO A 66 -3.50 25.54 12.01
C PRO A 66 -2.50 26.56 11.46
N LEU A 67 -1.23 26.15 11.31
CA LEU A 67 -0.15 27.03 10.82
C LEU A 67 0.17 26.82 9.33
N TRP A 68 -0.04 25.61 8.83
CA TRP A 68 0.39 25.13 7.51
C TRP A 68 -0.79 24.61 6.69
N GLU A 69 -1.96 25.21 6.90
CA GLU A 69 -3.19 24.80 6.26
C GLU A 69 -3.09 24.90 4.71
N PRO A 70 -3.44 23.83 3.97
CA PRO A 70 -3.45 23.89 2.51
C PRO A 70 -4.61 24.80 2.02
N PRO A 71 -4.60 25.26 0.76
CA PRO A 71 -5.57 26.25 0.27
C PRO A 71 -7.06 25.91 0.45
N ARG A 72 -7.41 24.61 0.55
CA ARG A 72 -8.80 24.12 0.74
C ARG A 72 -9.10 23.73 2.19
N GLY A 73 -8.22 24.07 3.12
CA GLY A 73 -8.31 23.64 4.51
C GLY A 73 -7.94 22.18 4.71
N TYR A 74 -7.92 21.70 5.95
CA TYR A 74 -7.82 20.25 6.21
C TYR A 74 -9.12 19.49 5.99
N GLY A 75 -10.26 20.19 5.99
CA GLY A 75 -11.59 19.57 5.94
C GLY A 75 -11.92 18.73 7.17
N ILE A 76 -11.24 18.99 8.29
CA ILE A 76 -11.51 18.35 9.59
C ILE A 76 -12.31 19.32 10.45
N ASP A 77 -13.43 18.85 10.98
CA ASP A 77 -14.12 19.51 12.09
C ASP A 77 -13.46 19.09 13.42
N PRO A 78 -12.83 20.01 14.18
CA PRO A 78 -12.20 19.69 15.45
C PRO A 78 -13.15 19.08 16.49
N GLU A 79 -14.47 19.30 16.39
CA GLU A 79 -15.45 18.70 17.29
C GLU A 79 -15.74 17.22 16.97
N CYS A 80 -15.44 16.79 15.75
CA CYS A 80 -15.54 15.40 15.30
C CYS A 80 -14.22 14.61 15.44
N LEU A 81 -13.18 15.24 15.99
CA LEU A 81 -11.91 14.60 16.31
C LEU A 81 -12.04 13.77 17.58
N ILE A 82 -11.97 12.45 17.44
CA ILE A 82 -12.02 11.53 18.59
C ILE A 82 -10.72 11.62 19.39
N MET A 83 -9.58 11.60 18.69
CA MET A 83 -8.28 11.78 19.32
C MET A 83 -7.17 12.07 18.32
N LYS A 84 -6.04 12.54 18.86
CA LYS A 84 -4.76 12.68 18.19
C LYS A 84 -3.65 12.21 19.14
N LYS A 85 -2.73 11.41 18.62
CA LYS A 85 -1.61 10.82 19.36
C LYS A 85 -0.30 11.32 18.78
N ASN A 86 0.57 11.88 19.62
CA ASN A 86 1.91 12.33 19.26
C ASN A 86 2.98 11.27 19.59
N TYR A 87 4.26 11.62 19.45
CA TYR A 87 5.36 10.69 19.73
C TYR A 87 5.45 10.31 21.21
N GLU A 88 5.09 11.23 22.08
CA GLU A 88 5.09 11.05 23.53
C GLU A 88 4.00 10.04 23.93
N ASP A 89 2.82 10.14 23.33
CA ASP A 89 1.71 9.20 23.53
C ASP A 89 2.04 7.79 23.02
N THR A 90 2.68 7.69 21.83
CA THR A 90 3.05 6.38 21.25
C THR A 90 4.36 5.82 21.81
N GLN A 91 5.08 6.60 22.63
CA GLN A 91 6.43 6.30 23.12
C GLN A 91 7.41 5.96 21.98
N GLY A 92 7.20 6.57 20.81
CA GLY A 92 7.98 6.30 19.59
C GLY A 92 7.77 4.91 18.97
N ARG A 93 6.80 4.11 19.43
CA ARG A 93 6.54 2.76 18.89
C ARG A 93 5.72 2.77 17.61
N ALA A 94 5.05 3.87 17.33
CA ALA A 94 4.34 4.12 16.08
C ALA A 94 4.43 5.62 15.71
N PRO A 95 4.36 5.96 14.41
CA PRO A 95 4.25 7.35 14.00
C PRO A 95 2.98 7.99 14.57
N PRO A 96 2.95 9.32 14.77
CA PRO A 96 1.75 10.04 15.20
C PRO A 96 0.56 9.75 14.30
N TYR A 97 -0.63 9.76 14.87
CA TYR A 97 -1.87 9.51 14.16
C TYR A 97 -3.04 10.26 14.78
N LEU A 98 -4.14 10.34 14.06
CA LEU A 98 -5.42 10.82 14.57
C LEU A 98 -6.54 9.84 14.21
N LEU A 99 -7.59 9.86 15.02
CA LEU A 99 -8.84 9.16 14.78
C LEU A 99 -9.94 10.21 14.61
N TYR A 100 -10.51 10.27 13.42
CA TYR A 100 -11.49 11.27 13.01
C TYR A 100 -12.79 10.60 12.58
N LEU A 101 -13.91 11.19 12.95
CA LEU A 101 -15.24 10.75 12.56
C LEU A 101 -15.78 11.67 11.47
N ASP A 102 -15.76 11.21 10.23
CA ASP A 102 -16.19 11.95 9.06
C ASP A 102 -17.67 11.67 8.78
N HIS A 103 -18.54 12.52 9.35
CA HIS A 103 -19.98 12.37 9.20
C HIS A 103 -20.49 12.61 7.78
N ASP A 104 -19.84 13.51 7.03
CA ASP A 104 -20.23 13.88 5.67
C ASP A 104 -20.06 12.69 4.70
N HIS A 105 -19.05 11.86 4.95
CA HIS A 105 -18.72 10.70 4.12
C HIS A 105 -19.07 9.35 4.76
N ALA A 106 -19.71 9.38 5.94
CA ALA A 106 -19.99 8.19 6.75
C ALA A 106 -18.74 7.31 6.93
N ASP A 107 -17.64 7.89 7.42
CA ASP A 107 -16.34 7.22 7.50
C ASP A 107 -15.70 7.41 8.88
N ILE A 108 -15.12 6.33 9.41
CA ILE A 108 -14.27 6.35 10.61
C ILE A 108 -12.83 6.29 10.09
N VAL A 109 -12.09 7.37 10.22
CA VAL A 109 -10.76 7.50 9.60
C VAL A 109 -9.66 7.50 10.65
N LEU A 110 -8.75 6.54 10.55
CA LEU A 110 -7.48 6.55 11.28
C LEU A 110 -6.35 6.98 10.34
N ALA A 111 -5.86 8.21 10.50
CA ALA A 111 -4.83 8.80 9.64
C ALA A 111 -3.47 8.81 10.34
N ILE A 112 -2.46 8.20 9.71
CA ILE A 112 -1.11 8.00 10.26
C ILE A 112 -0.08 8.85 9.50
N ARG A 113 0.70 9.63 10.23
CA ARG A 113 1.75 10.49 9.70
C ARG A 113 2.87 9.70 9.03
N GLY A 114 3.54 10.32 8.06
CA GLY A 114 4.82 9.85 7.54
C GLY A 114 6.00 10.13 8.48
N LEU A 115 7.18 9.69 8.04
CA LEU A 115 8.43 9.82 8.81
C LEU A 115 8.77 11.29 9.09
N ASN A 116 9.14 11.58 10.33
CA ASN A 116 9.78 12.82 10.73
C ASN A 116 11.30 12.65 10.74
N LEU A 117 12.00 13.43 9.92
CA LEU A 117 13.46 13.36 9.77
C LEU A 117 14.23 13.61 11.07
N ALA A 118 13.62 14.31 12.03
CA ALA A 118 14.22 14.62 13.33
C ALA A 118 13.93 13.57 14.41
N LYS A 119 13.11 12.54 14.14
CA LYS A 119 12.69 11.54 15.13
C LYS A 119 13.35 10.19 14.85
N GLU A 120 14.31 9.82 15.68
CA GLU A 120 15.04 8.54 15.60
C GLU A 120 14.12 7.31 15.66
N SER A 121 13.01 7.42 16.39
CA SER A 121 12.02 6.35 16.54
C SER A 121 11.40 5.92 15.21
N ASP A 122 11.16 6.86 14.29
CA ASP A 122 10.60 6.53 12.97
C ASP A 122 11.58 5.74 12.11
N TYR A 123 12.86 6.10 12.20
CA TYR A 123 13.91 5.32 11.55
C TYR A 123 14.03 3.94 12.17
N ALA A 124 13.91 3.80 13.49
CA ALA A 124 13.91 2.51 14.16
C ALA A 124 12.76 1.60 13.67
N VAL A 125 11.54 2.14 13.51
CA VAL A 125 10.40 1.39 12.93
C VAL A 125 10.71 0.91 11.52
N LEU A 126 11.28 1.78 10.69
CA LEU A 126 11.60 1.42 9.31
C LEU A 126 12.77 0.43 9.21
N LEU A 127 13.83 0.63 9.99
CA LEU A 127 15.03 -0.21 9.96
C LEU A 127 14.83 -1.56 10.63
N ASP A 128 13.77 -1.75 11.41
CA ASP A 128 13.45 -3.02 12.04
C ASP A 128 12.90 -4.06 11.03
N ASN A 129 13.64 -4.33 9.97
CA ASN A 129 13.31 -5.33 8.96
C ASN A 129 14.55 -6.03 8.41
N LYS A 130 14.41 -7.34 8.19
CA LYS A 130 15.38 -8.16 7.45
C LYS A 130 14.61 -8.96 6.41
N LEU A 131 15.26 -9.34 5.31
CA LEU A 131 14.61 -10.09 4.24
C LEU A 131 13.99 -11.38 4.80
N GLY A 132 12.68 -11.53 4.67
CA GLY A 132 11.95 -12.70 5.14
C GLY A 132 11.84 -12.82 6.67
N LYS A 133 12.14 -11.74 7.42
CA LYS A 133 12.14 -11.75 8.89
C LYS A 133 10.79 -12.12 9.49
N ARG A 134 9.69 -11.67 8.88
CA ARG A 134 8.35 -11.87 9.42
C ARG A 134 7.40 -12.44 8.39
N LYS A 135 6.71 -13.52 8.77
CA LYS A 135 5.57 -14.08 8.04
C LYS A 135 4.26 -13.58 8.66
N PHE A 136 3.26 -13.33 7.81
CA PHE A 136 1.89 -13.03 8.22
C PHE A 136 0.94 -13.48 7.11
N ASP A 137 -0.19 -14.09 7.47
CA ASP A 137 -1.23 -14.57 6.54
C ASP A 137 -0.69 -15.35 5.31
N GLY A 138 0.29 -16.24 5.54
CA GLY A 138 0.91 -17.03 4.47
C GLY A 138 1.80 -16.24 3.50
N GLY A 139 2.16 -14.99 3.79
CA GLY A 139 3.17 -14.23 3.07
C GLY A 139 4.21 -13.63 4.00
N TYR A 140 5.02 -12.70 3.49
CA TYR A 140 6.02 -11.96 4.24
C TYR A 140 5.64 -10.49 4.35
N VAL A 141 5.93 -9.89 5.50
CA VAL A 141 5.62 -8.48 5.77
C VAL A 141 6.81 -7.78 6.41
N HIS A 142 6.82 -6.46 6.32
CA HIS A 142 7.82 -5.63 6.97
C HIS A 142 7.65 -5.68 8.49
N ASN A 143 8.68 -6.14 9.19
CA ASN A 143 8.58 -6.44 10.62
C ASN A 143 8.30 -5.20 11.49
N GLY A 144 9.05 -4.10 11.34
CA GLY A 144 8.85 -2.91 12.15
C GLY A 144 7.51 -2.20 11.90
N LEU A 145 7.11 -2.04 10.63
CA LEU A 145 5.77 -1.57 10.27
C LEU A 145 4.65 -2.44 10.87
N LEU A 146 4.79 -3.78 10.90
CA LEU A 146 3.82 -4.66 11.55
C LEU A 146 3.78 -4.43 13.07
N LYS A 147 4.94 -4.19 13.70
CA LYS A 147 5.00 -3.85 15.14
C LYS A 147 4.26 -2.56 15.44
N ALA A 148 4.52 -1.52 14.66
CA ALA A 148 3.84 -0.23 14.80
C ALA A 148 2.32 -0.40 14.61
N ALA A 149 1.89 -1.15 13.59
CA ALA A 149 0.47 -1.45 13.36
C ALA A 149 -0.18 -2.16 14.56
N GLY A 150 0.51 -3.14 15.15
CA GLY A 150 0.06 -3.81 16.36
C GLY A 150 -0.03 -2.88 17.58
N CYS A 151 0.91 -1.94 17.73
CA CYS A 151 0.88 -0.95 18.80
C CYS A 151 -0.33 -0.02 18.68
N VAL A 152 -0.61 0.47 17.46
CA VAL A 152 -1.78 1.31 17.19
C VAL A 152 -3.07 0.54 17.44
N LEU A 153 -3.18 -0.69 16.91
CA LEU A 153 -4.38 -1.50 17.12
C LEU A 153 -4.62 -1.80 18.59
N ASN A 154 -3.58 -2.14 19.34
CA ASN A 154 -3.70 -2.41 20.78
C ASN A 154 -4.14 -1.17 21.56
N ALA A 155 -3.67 0.01 21.19
CA ALA A 155 -4.05 1.25 21.87
C ALA A 155 -5.51 1.63 21.60
N GLU A 156 -5.97 1.40 20.37
CA GLU A 156 -7.23 1.96 19.89
C GLU A 156 -8.34 0.93 19.62
N CYS A 157 -8.12 -0.36 19.90
CA CYS A 157 -9.07 -1.43 19.55
C CYS A 157 -10.46 -1.23 20.16
N ASP A 158 -10.55 -0.85 21.44
CA ASP A 158 -11.82 -0.69 22.14
C ASP A 158 -12.62 0.48 21.57
N ILE A 159 -11.95 1.60 21.30
CA ILE A 159 -12.58 2.80 20.70
C ILE A 159 -13.01 2.51 19.27
N LEU A 160 -12.15 1.86 18.48
CA LEU A 160 -12.51 1.46 17.11
C LEU A 160 -13.71 0.51 17.11
N LYS A 161 -13.76 -0.44 18.04
CA LYS A 161 -14.90 -1.35 18.18
C LYS A 161 -16.18 -0.59 18.55
N GLU A 162 -16.12 0.31 19.53
CA GLU A 162 -17.27 1.14 19.93
C GLU A 162 -17.79 1.97 18.75
N LEU A 163 -16.90 2.64 18.01
CA LEU A 163 -17.29 3.45 16.85
C LEU A 163 -17.91 2.61 15.74
N VAL A 164 -17.35 1.44 15.45
CA VAL A 164 -17.88 0.53 14.42
C VAL A 164 -19.27 -0.01 14.78
N GLU A 165 -19.51 -0.29 16.06
CA GLU A 165 -20.82 -0.72 16.58
C GLU A 165 -21.83 0.43 16.62
N LYS A 166 -21.39 1.63 17.02
CA LYS A 166 -22.21 2.84 17.08
C LYS A 166 -22.62 3.35 15.70
N TYR A 167 -21.75 3.21 14.70
CA TYR A 167 -21.96 3.66 13.33
C TYR A 167 -21.94 2.48 12.34
N PRO A 168 -23.00 1.66 12.31
CA PRO A 168 -23.04 0.42 11.51
C PRO A 168 -23.04 0.68 9.99
N ASN A 169 -23.40 1.89 9.56
CA ASN A 169 -23.39 2.28 8.15
C ASN A 169 -22.06 2.92 7.72
N TYR A 170 -21.12 3.14 8.64
CA TYR A 170 -19.88 3.84 8.34
C TYR A 170 -18.82 2.87 7.85
N THR A 171 -17.97 3.33 6.94
CA THR A 171 -16.74 2.60 6.60
C THR A 171 -15.69 2.82 7.68
N LEU A 172 -14.72 1.90 7.78
CA LEU A 172 -13.53 2.04 8.61
C LEU A 172 -12.33 2.16 7.67
N THR A 173 -11.76 3.36 7.59
CA THR A 173 -10.69 3.69 6.67
C THR A 173 -9.38 3.95 7.39
N PHE A 174 -8.37 3.14 7.10
CA PHE A 174 -7.00 3.39 7.53
C PHE A 174 -6.26 4.15 6.43
N THR A 175 -5.58 5.22 6.78
CA THR A 175 -4.80 5.97 5.80
C THR A 175 -3.48 6.43 6.40
N GLY A 176 -2.49 6.64 5.54
CA GLY A 176 -1.22 7.20 5.98
C GLY A 176 -0.36 7.59 4.81
N HIS A 177 0.75 8.28 5.12
CA HIS A 177 1.75 8.70 4.15
C HIS A 177 3.10 8.03 4.41
N SER A 178 3.84 7.65 3.37
CA SER A 178 5.24 7.19 3.46
C SER A 178 5.49 6.03 4.44
N LEU A 179 5.96 6.32 5.66
CA LEU A 179 6.08 5.35 6.75
C LEU A 179 4.71 4.92 7.27
N GLY A 180 3.83 5.89 7.52
CA GLY A 180 2.48 5.69 8.05
C GLY A 180 1.56 4.94 7.09
N SER A 181 1.76 5.04 5.78
CA SER A 181 1.00 4.24 4.79
C SER A 181 1.32 2.75 4.88
N GLY A 182 2.58 2.41 5.14
CA GLY A 182 3.01 1.03 5.42
C GLY A 182 2.39 0.48 6.71
N VAL A 183 2.31 1.31 7.76
CA VAL A 183 1.63 0.97 9.02
C VAL A 183 0.13 0.77 8.78
N ALA A 184 -0.54 1.70 8.09
CA ALA A 184 -1.97 1.64 7.78
C ALA A 184 -2.34 0.40 6.96
N ALA A 185 -1.52 0.04 5.96
CA ALA A 185 -1.73 -1.15 5.14
C ALA A 185 -1.66 -2.44 5.97
N LEU A 186 -0.64 -2.57 6.84
CA LEU A 186 -0.50 -3.76 7.69
C LEU A 186 -1.55 -3.80 8.80
N LEU A 187 -1.94 -2.64 9.36
CA LEU A 187 -3.04 -2.52 10.31
C LEU A 187 -4.35 -3.02 9.69
N THR A 188 -4.63 -2.62 8.46
CA THR A 188 -5.79 -3.07 7.69
C THR A 188 -5.81 -4.59 7.55
N MET A 189 -4.67 -5.21 7.20
CA MET A 189 -4.58 -6.66 7.12
C MET A 189 -4.88 -7.34 8.46
N VAL A 190 -4.34 -6.81 9.57
CA VAL A 190 -4.59 -7.36 10.91
C VAL A 190 -6.06 -7.24 11.29
N VAL A 191 -6.71 -6.11 11.02
CA VAL A 191 -8.13 -5.90 11.28
C VAL A 191 -8.99 -6.85 10.44
N VAL A 192 -8.70 -6.97 9.14
CA VAL A 192 -9.47 -7.84 8.23
C VAL A 192 -9.34 -9.33 8.58
N GLN A 193 -8.22 -9.75 9.16
CA GLN A 193 -8.03 -11.12 9.65
C GLN A 193 -8.71 -11.39 11.00
N ASN A 194 -9.05 -10.35 11.76
CA ASN A 194 -9.60 -10.45 13.12
C ASN A 194 -10.88 -9.62 13.28
N ARG A 195 -11.75 -9.63 12.26
CA ARG A 195 -12.99 -8.81 12.21
C ARG A 195 -13.95 -9.11 13.34
N ASP A 196 -13.96 -10.34 13.83
CA ASP A 196 -14.74 -10.79 14.97
C ASP A 196 -14.49 -9.97 16.23
N ARG A 197 -13.29 -9.39 16.33
CA ARG A 197 -12.86 -8.61 17.48
C ARG A 197 -13.13 -7.11 17.35
N LEU A 198 -13.60 -6.67 16.18
CA LEU A 198 -13.98 -5.29 15.88
C LEU A 198 -15.47 -5.22 15.47
N GLY A 199 -16.33 -5.81 16.32
CA GLY A 199 -17.79 -5.78 16.10
C GLY A 199 -18.27 -6.61 14.91
N ASN A 200 -17.49 -7.61 14.46
CA ASN A 200 -17.78 -8.39 13.24
C ASN A 200 -17.96 -7.53 11.98
N ILE A 201 -17.18 -6.45 11.85
CA ILE A 201 -17.26 -5.55 10.69
C ILE A 201 -17.17 -6.34 9.37
N ASP A 202 -18.04 -5.99 8.42
CA ASP A 202 -17.95 -6.54 7.07
C ASP A 202 -16.62 -6.12 6.44
N ARG A 203 -15.92 -7.06 5.79
CA ARG A 203 -14.67 -6.80 5.06
C ARG A 203 -14.85 -5.66 4.06
N LYS A 204 -16.01 -5.55 3.40
CA LYS A 204 -16.31 -4.49 2.43
C LYS A 204 -16.34 -3.09 3.03
N ARG A 205 -16.59 -2.96 4.35
CA ARG A 205 -16.57 -1.69 5.06
C ARG A 205 -15.16 -1.26 5.45
N VAL A 206 -14.17 -2.15 5.40
CA VAL A 206 -12.79 -1.84 5.76
C VAL A 206 -12.02 -1.41 4.52
N ARG A 207 -11.39 -0.24 4.57
CA ARG A 207 -10.62 0.32 3.46
C ARG A 207 -9.26 0.80 3.93
N CYS A 208 -8.29 0.84 3.02
CA CYS A 208 -7.01 1.47 3.24
C CYS A 208 -6.61 2.32 2.05
N TYR A 209 -6.16 3.55 2.32
CA TYR A 209 -5.52 4.41 1.33
C TYR A 209 -4.09 4.69 1.76
N ALA A 210 -3.16 3.96 1.16
CA ALA A 210 -1.73 4.01 1.43
C ALA A 210 -1.07 5.04 0.49
N ILE A 211 -0.82 6.25 0.97
CA ILE A 211 -0.26 7.35 0.17
C ILE A 211 1.28 7.24 0.15
N ALA A 212 1.87 7.20 -1.05
CA ALA A 212 3.31 7.04 -1.27
C ALA A 212 3.93 5.88 -0.45
N PRO A 213 3.46 4.63 -0.60
CA PRO A 213 3.76 3.56 0.34
C PRO A 213 5.18 3.00 0.24
N ALA A 214 5.76 2.72 1.42
CA ALA A 214 6.89 1.81 1.52
C ALA A 214 6.48 0.38 1.12
N ARG A 215 7.42 -0.37 0.56
CA ARG A 215 7.22 -1.79 0.25
C ARG A 215 7.10 -2.59 1.56
N CYS A 216 5.89 -3.05 1.87
CA CYS A 216 5.57 -3.58 3.20
C CYS A 216 5.08 -5.03 3.23
N MET A 217 4.76 -5.64 2.08
CA MET A 217 4.22 -7.01 2.03
C MET A 217 4.62 -7.76 0.75
N SER A 218 4.65 -9.09 0.80
CA SER A 218 4.96 -9.93 -0.36
C SER A 218 3.85 -9.89 -1.42
N LEU A 219 4.19 -10.26 -2.66
CA LEU A 219 3.30 -10.12 -3.81
C LEU A 219 1.96 -10.86 -3.63
N ASN A 220 1.98 -12.06 -3.04
CA ASN A 220 0.74 -12.80 -2.76
C ASN A 220 -0.20 -12.05 -1.81
N LEU A 221 0.35 -11.29 -0.85
CA LEU A 221 -0.44 -10.46 0.06
C LEU A 221 -0.92 -9.18 -0.63
N ALA A 222 -0.04 -8.52 -1.39
CA ALA A 222 -0.41 -7.32 -2.15
C ALA A 222 -1.61 -7.61 -3.08
N VAL A 223 -1.59 -8.74 -3.80
CA VAL A 223 -2.71 -9.16 -4.64
C VAL A 223 -3.91 -9.58 -3.80
N ARG A 224 -3.73 -10.36 -2.72
CA ARG A 224 -4.86 -10.85 -1.89
C ARG A 224 -5.65 -9.71 -1.25
N TYR A 225 -5.02 -8.62 -0.84
CA TYR A 225 -5.67 -7.49 -0.16
C TYR A 225 -5.97 -6.31 -1.10
N ALA A 226 -5.83 -6.48 -2.42
CA ALA A 226 -6.11 -5.42 -3.40
C ALA A 226 -7.59 -5.01 -3.50
N ASP A 227 -8.50 -5.75 -2.86
CA ASP A 227 -9.91 -5.40 -2.71
C ASP A 227 -10.16 -4.38 -1.58
N VAL A 228 -9.25 -4.27 -0.60
CA VAL A 228 -9.40 -3.38 0.56
C VAL A 228 -8.25 -2.37 0.70
N ILE A 229 -7.09 -2.61 0.09
CA ILE A 229 -5.93 -1.71 0.14
C ILE A 229 -5.71 -1.03 -1.23
N ASN A 230 -5.69 0.29 -1.20
CA ASN A 230 -5.46 1.17 -2.34
C ASN A 230 -4.19 1.99 -2.10
N SER A 231 -3.16 1.78 -2.92
CA SER A 231 -1.91 2.52 -2.89
C SER A 231 -1.96 3.67 -3.89
N VAL A 232 -1.59 4.88 -3.47
CA VAL A 232 -1.54 6.07 -4.34
C VAL A 232 -0.09 6.48 -4.54
N VAL A 233 0.33 6.63 -5.78
CA VAL A 233 1.68 7.06 -6.14
C VAL A 233 1.63 8.21 -7.14
N LEU A 234 2.36 9.29 -6.85
CA LEU A 234 2.55 10.39 -7.77
C LEU A 234 3.81 10.15 -8.59
N GLN A 235 3.65 10.12 -9.90
CA GLN A 235 4.74 10.16 -10.88
C GLN A 235 5.95 9.27 -10.52
N ASP A 236 7.13 9.88 -10.37
CA ASP A 236 8.41 9.18 -10.24
C ASP A 236 8.79 8.97 -8.76
N ASP A 237 7.82 8.98 -7.84
CA ASP A 237 8.04 8.68 -6.43
C ASP A 237 8.83 7.38 -6.28
N PHE A 238 9.95 7.49 -5.56
CA PHE A 238 10.96 6.46 -5.43
C PHE A 238 10.59 5.40 -4.40
N LEU A 239 9.78 5.74 -3.39
CA LEU A 239 9.61 4.89 -2.21
C LEU A 239 8.91 3.55 -2.52
N PRO A 240 7.82 3.52 -3.32
CA PRO A 240 7.17 2.27 -3.71
C PRO A 240 8.06 1.34 -4.55
N ARG A 241 9.15 1.88 -5.12
CA ARG A 241 10.05 1.18 -6.06
C ARG A 241 11.32 0.68 -5.38
N THR A 242 11.73 1.29 -4.27
CA THR A 242 13.01 1.00 -3.60
C THR A 242 12.87 0.05 -2.41
N ALA A 243 13.86 -0.82 -2.22
CA ALA A 243 14.00 -1.69 -1.03
C ALA A 243 15.04 -1.10 -0.07
N THR A 244 15.63 0.04 -0.45
CA THR A 244 16.72 0.67 0.28
C THR A 244 16.19 1.21 1.61
N PRO A 245 16.92 1.03 2.71
CA PRO A 245 16.63 1.71 3.96
C PRO A 245 16.52 3.23 3.73
N LEU A 246 15.41 3.86 4.14
CA LEU A 246 15.22 5.31 3.93
C LEU A 246 16.27 6.16 4.64
N GLU A 247 16.99 5.60 5.62
CA GLU A 247 18.12 6.28 6.24
C GLU A 247 19.19 6.70 5.23
N ASP A 248 19.56 5.83 4.29
CA ASP A 248 20.57 6.16 3.28
C ASP A 248 20.05 7.22 2.31
N ILE A 249 18.76 7.14 1.98
CA ILE A 249 18.05 8.04 1.05
C ILE A 249 17.92 9.45 1.65
N PHE A 250 17.54 9.55 2.93
CA PHE A 250 17.28 10.83 3.58
C PHE A 250 18.52 11.47 4.20
N LYS A 251 19.48 10.69 4.75
CA LYS A 251 20.77 11.23 5.19
C LYS A 251 21.62 11.72 4.00
N SER A 252 21.42 11.13 2.83
CA SER A 252 22.10 11.52 1.60
C SER A 252 21.24 12.39 0.69
N LEU A 253 20.42 13.31 1.21
CA LEU A 253 19.57 14.19 0.37
C LEU A 253 20.36 14.84 -0.79
N PHE A 254 21.63 15.21 -0.57
CA PHE A 254 22.53 15.77 -1.58
C PHE A 254 23.14 14.75 -2.56
N CYS A 255 23.11 13.46 -2.24
CA CYS A 255 23.65 12.35 -3.05
C CYS A 255 22.57 11.33 -3.46
N LEU A 256 21.29 11.62 -3.19
CA LEU A 256 20.16 10.76 -3.54
C LEU A 256 20.15 10.38 -5.03
N PRO A 257 20.39 11.31 -5.98
CA PRO A 257 20.55 10.95 -7.38
C PRO A 257 21.63 9.90 -7.61
N CYS A 258 22.79 10.03 -6.96
CA CYS A 258 23.89 9.08 -7.07
C CYS A 258 23.55 7.71 -6.45
N LEU A 259 22.86 7.69 -5.29
CA LEU A 259 22.40 6.44 -4.66
C LEU A 259 21.37 5.71 -5.54
N LEU A 260 20.39 6.44 -6.08
CA LEU A 260 19.42 5.88 -7.01
C LEU A 260 20.11 5.37 -8.28
N CYS A 261 21.11 6.08 -8.81
CA CYS A 261 21.93 5.62 -9.95
C CYS A 261 22.67 4.31 -9.66
N LEU A 262 23.40 4.23 -8.55
CA LEU A 262 24.11 3.01 -8.13
C LEU A 262 23.15 1.84 -7.94
N ARG A 263 21.95 2.10 -7.40
CA ARG A 263 20.93 1.07 -7.22
C ARG A 263 20.27 0.65 -8.52
N CYS A 264 19.97 1.59 -9.41
CA CYS A 264 19.46 1.32 -10.75
C CYS A 264 20.42 0.41 -11.54
N MET A 265 21.72 0.66 -11.43
CA MET A 265 22.77 -0.23 -11.96
C MET A 265 22.66 -1.63 -11.36
N ARG A 266 22.60 -1.74 -10.03
CA ARG A 266 22.50 -3.03 -9.33
C ARG A 266 21.25 -3.81 -9.72
N ASP A 267 20.09 -3.16 -9.72
CA ASP A 267 18.80 -3.80 -9.99
C ASP A 267 18.66 -4.20 -11.46
N THR A 268 19.29 -3.47 -12.39
CA THR A 268 19.38 -3.90 -13.80
C THR A 268 20.14 -5.20 -13.96
N CYS A 269 21.16 -5.43 -13.13
CA CYS A 269 21.98 -6.64 -13.21
C CYS A 269 21.33 -7.87 -12.55
N ILE A 270 20.11 -7.73 -11.99
CA ILE A 270 19.37 -8.85 -11.40
C ILE A 270 18.25 -9.25 -12.37
N PRO A 271 18.24 -10.49 -12.90
CA PRO A 271 17.17 -10.96 -13.77
C PRO A 271 15.82 -10.93 -13.05
N GLU A 272 14.77 -10.51 -13.76
CA GLU A 272 13.42 -10.41 -13.21
C GLU A 272 12.92 -11.75 -12.66
N GLU A 273 13.22 -12.86 -13.33
CA GLU A 273 12.91 -14.22 -12.86
C GLU A 273 13.51 -14.53 -11.48
N LYS A 274 14.70 -13.99 -11.18
CA LYS A 274 15.36 -14.19 -9.88
C LYS A 274 14.67 -13.37 -8.79
N MET A 275 14.13 -12.20 -9.13
CA MET A 275 13.35 -11.36 -8.22
C MET A 275 11.99 -11.98 -7.91
N LEU A 276 11.35 -12.56 -8.93
CA LEU A 276 10.06 -13.25 -8.85
C LEU A 276 10.10 -14.51 -7.98
N LYS A 277 11.21 -15.26 -8.03
CA LYS A 277 11.37 -16.49 -7.27
C LYS A 277 11.63 -16.29 -5.78
N ASP A 278 11.93 -15.07 -5.31
CA ASP A 278 12.13 -14.82 -3.87
C ASP A 278 10.81 -14.41 -3.19
N PRO A 279 10.15 -15.31 -2.44
CA PRO A 279 8.88 -15.00 -1.77
C PRO A 279 9.01 -13.95 -0.67
N ARG A 280 10.24 -13.69 -0.20
CA ARG A 280 10.52 -12.76 0.89
C ARG A 280 10.58 -11.31 0.44
N ARG A 281 10.58 -11.08 -0.88
CA ARG A 281 10.60 -9.74 -1.46
C ARG A 281 9.29 -9.02 -1.15
N LEU A 282 9.40 -7.77 -0.71
CA LEU A 282 8.26 -6.91 -0.38
C LEU A 282 7.95 -5.96 -1.54
N TYR A 283 6.69 -5.57 -1.66
CA TYR A 283 6.07 -4.78 -2.72
C TYR A 283 5.14 -3.71 -2.12
N ALA A 284 4.73 -2.75 -2.95
CA ALA A 284 3.66 -1.82 -2.62
C ALA A 284 2.35 -2.60 -2.40
N PRO A 285 1.52 -2.20 -1.42
CA PRO A 285 0.37 -3.00 -1.03
C PRO A 285 -0.87 -2.75 -1.90
N GLY A 286 -1.62 -3.80 -2.22
CA GLY A 286 -2.95 -3.67 -2.81
C GLY A 286 -3.01 -3.17 -4.27
N ARG A 287 -4.16 -2.57 -4.64
CA ARG A 287 -4.39 -1.92 -5.94
C ARG A 287 -3.60 -0.61 -6.01
N LEU A 288 -3.01 -0.29 -7.15
CA LEU A 288 -2.23 0.94 -7.32
C LEU A 288 -3.01 1.96 -8.16
N TYR A 289 -2.99 3.21 -7.69
CA TYR A 289 -3.40 4.42 -8.39
C TYR A 289 -2.16 5.25 -8.68
N HIS A 290 -1.86 5.46 -9.95
CA HIS A 290 -0.70 6.22 -10.39
C HIS A 290 -1.14 7.51 -11.05
N ILE A 291 -0.78 8.63 -10.42
CA ILE A 291 -1.05 9.99 -10.91
C ILE A 291 0.08 10.39 -11.85
N VAL A 292 -0.25 10.61 -13.13
CA VAL A 292 0.71 10.97 -14.18
C VAL A 292 0.45 12.41 -14.64
N GLU A 293 1.36 13.31 -14.27
CA GLU A 293 1.38 14.73 -14.63
C GLU A 293 2.60 15.16 -15.48
N ARG A 294 3.58 14.27 -15.73
CA ARG A 294 4.73 14.51 -16.62
C ARG A 294 4.97 13.40 -17.65
N LYS A 295 5.51 13.79 -18.82
CA LYS A 295 5.92 12.88 -19.91
C LYS A 295 7.36 13.18 -20.32
N PRO A 296 8.12 12.18 -20.80
CA PRO A 296 9.47 12.41 -21.28
C PRO A 296 9.46 13.41 -22.46
N PHE A 297 10.48 14.25 -22.53
CA PHE A 297 10.71 15.25 -23.60
C PHE A 297 9.67 16.38 -23.73
N ARG A 298 8.79 16.58 -22.74
CA ARG A 298 7.94 17.77 -22.67
C ARG A 298 8.35 18.66 -21.50
N CYS A 299 8.52 19.95 -21.77
CA CYS A 299 8.73 20.95 -20.72
C CYS A 299 7.38 21.29 -20.05
N GLY A 300 7.26 21.06 -18.75
CA GLY A 300 6.10 21.44 -17.94
C GLY A 300 5.22 20.28 -17.47
N ARG A 301 4.34 20.59 -16.52
CA ARG A 301 3.29 19.68 -16.02
C ARG A 301 2.09 19.75 -16.95
N PHE A 302 1.48 18.60 -17.26
CA PHE A 302 0.24 18.53 -18.02
C PHE A 302 -0.93 18.16 -17.09
N PRO A 303 -2.19 18.27 -17.54
CA PRO A 303 -3.34 17.87 -16.74
C PRO A 303 -3.16 16.45 -16.19
N PRO A 304 -3.16 16.25 -14.85
CA PRO A 304 -2.86 14.95 -14.27
C PRO A 304 -3.88 13.90 -14.69
N VAL A 305 -3.39 12.70 -15.02
CA VAL A 305 -4.20 11.54 -15.37
C VAL A 305 -3.95 10.44 -14.36
N VAL A 306 -5.01 9.91 -13.76
CA VAL A 306 -4.91 8.82 -12.79
C VAL A 306 -5.19 7.51 -13.48
N LYS A 307 -4.26 6.57 -13.29
CA LYS A 307 -4.36 5.21 -13.81
C LYS A 307 -4.45 4.21 -12.67
N THR A 308 -5.20 3.14 -12.85
CA THR A 308 -5.41 2.13 -11.81
C THR A 308 -5.20 0.72 -12.35
N ALA A 309 -4.59 -0.14 -11.52
CA ALA A 309 -4.47 -1.57 -11.79
C ALA A 309 -4.14 -2.36 -10.51
N VAL A 310 -4.28 -3.69 -10.58
CA VAL A 310 -3.63 -4.64 -9.64
C VAL A 310 -2.41 -5.25 -10.33
N PRO A 311 -1.21 -4.62 -10.24
CA PRO A 311 -0.08 -5.04 -11.05
C PRO A 311 0.52 -6.36 -10.54
N VAL A 312 0.37 -7.41 -11.35
CA VAL A 312 1.02 -8.72 -11.15
C VAL A 312 2.24 -8.85 -12.06
N ASP A 313 2.06 -8.51 -13.34
CA ASP A 313 3.13 -8.35 -14.32
C ASP A 313 3.62 -6.88 -14.30
N GLY A 314 4.93 -6.62 -14.47
CA GLY A 314 5.48 -5.26 -14.48
C GLY A 314 5.56 -4.53 -13.12
N ARG A 315 4.84 -4.98 -12.08
CA ARG A 315 4.95 -4.78 -10.60
C ARG A 315 5.28 -3.37 -10.05
N PHE A 316 5.35 -2.35 -10.89
CA PHE A 316 5.65 -0.97 -10.52
C PHE A 316 6.95 -0.82 -9.71
N GLU A 317 7.98 -1.62 -10.02
CA GLU A 317 9.23 -1.72 -9.24
C GLU A 317 10.42 -0.99 -9.87
N HIS A 318 10.29 -0.53 -11.12
CA HIS A 318 11.41 0.07 -11.82
C HIS A 318 11.79 1.39 -11.17
N ILE A 319 13.01 1.48 -10.63
CA ILE A 319 13.54 2.74 -10.11
C ILE A 319 13.63 3.74 -11.27
N VAL A 320 12.99 4.89 -11.08
CA VAL A 320 13.05 6.01 -12.01
C VAL A 320 14.06 7.03 -11.47
N LEU A 321 15.01 7.42 -12.30
CA LEU A 321 15.99 8.44 -11.97
C LEU A 321 15.40 9.81 -12.30
N SER A 322 14.79 10.46 -11.29
CA SER A 322 14.12 11.75 -11.45
C SER A 322 14.62 12.75 -10.42
N CYS A 323 14.92 13.98 -10.86
CA CYS A 323 15.23 15.08 -9.95
C CYS A 323 14.03 15.51 -9.10
N ASN A 324 12.82 15.07 -9.47
CA ASN A 324 11.59 15.38 -8.75
C ASN A 324 11.17 14.29 -7.76
N ALA A 325 11.92 13.18 -7.64
CA ALA A 325 11.51 12.01 -6.87
C ALA A 325 11.14 12.34 -5.39
N THR A 326 11.83 13.28 -4.75
CA THR A 326 11.50 13.74 -3.39
C THR A 326 10.25 14.63 -3.34
N SER A 327 10.04 15.45 -4.37
CA SER A 327 8.83 16.27 -4.49
C SER A 327 7.61 15.39 -4.75
N ASP A 328 7.76 14.39 -5.60
CA ASP A 328 6.73 13.42 -5.95
C ASP A 328 6.34 12.55 -4.75
N HIS A 329 7.27 12.35 -3.82
CA HIS A 329 7.02 11.65 -2.57
C HIS A 329 6.28 12.52 -1.53
N ALA A 330 6.35 13.85 -1.63
CA ALA A 330 5.81 14.72 -0.60
C ALA A 330 4.28 14.83 -0.69
N ILE A 331 3.61 14.56 0.44
CA ILE A 331 2.15 14.49 0.50
C ILE A 331 1.44 15.76 0.02
N ILE A 332 2.04 16.94 0.19
CA ILE A 332 1.47 18.21 -0.28
C ILE A 332 1.38 18.26 -1.82
N TRP A 333 2.33 17.67 -2.53
CA TRP A 333 2.28 17.58 -3.99
C TRP A 333 1.30 16.50 -4.44
N ILE A 334 1.23 15.39 -3.70
CA ILE A 334 0.25 14.32 -3.97
C ILE A 334 -1.17 14.85 -3.79
N GLU A 335 -1.46 15.57 -2.71
CA GLU A 335 -2.77 16.20 -2.45
C GLU A 335 -3.14 17.16 -3.59
N ARG A 336 -2.22 18.05 -3.96
CA ARG A 336 -2.45 19.06 -5.00
C ARG A 336 -2.75 18.44 -6.36
N GLU A 337 -1.96 17.46 -6.80
CA GLU A 337 -2.17 16.82 -8.10
C GLU A 337 -3.35 15.84 -8.08
N ALA A 338 -3.65 15.23 -6.93
CA ALA A 338 -4.84 14.40 -6.77
C ALA A 338 -6.12 15.25 -6.83
N GLU A 339 -6.16 16.40 -6.16
CA GLU A 339 -7.31 17.31 -6.21
C GLU A 339 -7.54 17.83 -7.63
N ARG A 340 -6.46 18.27 -8.29
CA ARG A 340 -6.53 18.72 -9.68
C ARG A 340 -7.00 17.61 -10.64
N ALA A 341 -6.56 16.37 -10.43
CA ALA A 341 -7.03 15.23 -11.21
C ALA A 341 -8.53 14.97 -11.00
N LEU A 342 -8.98 15.02 -9.75
CA LEU A 342 -10.39 14.81 -9.40
C LEU A 342 -11.29 15.89 -10.00
N GLU A 343 -10.88 17.15 -9.95
CA GLU A 343 -11.59 18.27 -10.59
C GLU A 343 -11.74 18.04 -12.11
N LEU A 344 -10.65 17.68 -12.79
CA LEU A 344 -10.68 17.39 -14.24
C LEU A 344 -11.56 16.19 -14.60
N MET A 345 -11.58 15.15 -13.76
CA MET A 345 -12.48 14.00 -13.96
C MET A 345 -13.95 14.44 -13.84
N ARG A 346 -14.29 15.22 -12.80
CA ARG A 346 -15.64 15.74 -12.59
C ARG A 346 -16.08 16.68 -13.72
N GLU A 347 -15.21 17.58 -14.16
CA GLU A 347 -15.48 18.48 -15.30
C GLU A 347 -15.76 17.69 -16.59
N ARG A 348 -14.98 16.63 -16.83
CA ARG A 348 -15.21 15.74 -17.98
C ARG A 348 -16.56 15.05 -17.88
N ASP A 349 -16.94 14.57 -16.71
CA ASP A 349 -18.23 13.91 -16.51
C ASP A 349 -19.41 14.87 -16.69
N HIS A 350 -19.28 16.11 -16.19
CA HIS A 350 -20.27 17.18 -16.38
C HIS A 350 -20.40 17.59 -17.84
N THR A 351 -19.27 17.73 -18.56
CA THR A 351 -19.25 18.10 -20.00
C THR A 351 -19.94 17.04 -20.85
N LEU A 352 -19.89 15.78 -20.43
CA LEU A 352 -20.54 14.66 -21.11
C LEU A 352 -22.03 14.51 -20.72
N GLU A 353 -22.58 15.41 -19.88
CA GLU A 353 -23.96 15.42 -19.38
C GLU A 353 -24.44 14.06 -18.86
N ILE A 354 -23.54 13.26 -18.26
CA ILE A 354 -23.87 11.88 -17.86
C ILE A 354 -24.93 11.94 -16.74
N PRO A 355 -26.17 11.46 -16.96
CA PRO A 355 -27.21 11.48 -15.94
C PRO A 355 -26.80 10.66 -14.71
N ALA A 356 -27.26 11.05 -13.53
CA ALA A 356 -26.93 10.37 -12.26
C ALA A 356 -27.23 8.86 -12.30
N GLN A 357 -28.31 8.47 -12.96
CA GLN A 357 -28.67 7.05 -13.15
C GLN A 357 -27.62 6.28 -13.97
N GLN A 358 -27.09 6.89 -15.04
CA GLN A 358 -26.00 6.30 -15.82
C GLN A 358 -24.67 6.27 -15.04
N ARG A 359 -24.43 7.21 -14.12
CA ARG A 359 -23.26 7.15 -13.22
C ARG A 359 -23.36 5.97 -12.26
N MET A 360 -24.54 5.73 -11.68
CA MET A 360 -24.78 4.56 -10.82
C MET A 360 -24.62 3.24 -11.59
N GLU A 361 -25.19 3.13 -12.79
CA GLU A 361 -25.01 1.94 -13.64
C GLU A 361 -23.53 1.72 -14.01
N ARG A 362 -22.80 2.79 -14.33
CA ARG A 362 -21.35 2.74 -14.57
C ARG A 362 -20.60 2.26 -13.34
N GLN A 363 -20.96 2.73 -12.16
CA GLN A 363 -20.36 2.30 -10.90
C GLN A 363 -20.53 0.80 -10.68
N GLU A 364 -21.73 0.25 -10.90
CA GLU A 364 -21.97 -1.19 -10.79
C GLU A 364 -21.15 -1.99 -11.82
N THR A 365 -21.02 -1.48 -13.06
CA THR A 365 -20.16 -2.12 -14.06
C THR A 365 -18.68 -2.07 -13.68
N LEU A 366 -18.20 -0.97 -13.10
CA LEU A 366 -16.83 -0.81 -12.65
C LEU A 366 -16.52 -1.73 -11.48
N GLU A 367 -17.43 -1.88 -10.52
CA GLU A 367 -17.28 -2.85 -9.44
C GLU A 367 -17.18 -4.29 -9.98
N LYS A 368 -17.99 -4.62 -10.99
CA LYS A 368 -17.90 -5.91 -11.70
C LYS A 368 -16.56 -6.06 -12.44
N GLU A 369 -16.07 -5.00 -13.08
CA GLU A 369 -14.78 -4.99 -13.77
C GLU A 369 -13.61 -5.13 -12.79
N HIS A 370 -13.60 -4.38 -11.69
CA HIS A 370 -12.62 -4.51 -10.62
C HIS A 370 -12.62 -5.90 -10.00
N SER A 371 -13.81 -6.50 -9.81
CA SER A 371 -13.90 -7.89 -9.35
C SER A 371 -13.31 -8.88 -10.36
N LYS A 372 -13.56 -8.67 -11.66
CA LYS A 372 -12.97 -9.49 -12.74
C LYS A 372 -11.45 -9.31 -12.81
N GLU A 373 -10.96 -8.08 -12.75
CA GLU A 373 -9.54 -7.74 -12.75
C GLU A 373 -8.83 -8.35 -11.55
N TYR A 374 -9.41 -8.20 -10.35
CA TYR A 374 -8.91 -8.80 -9.12
C TYR A 374 -8.82 -10.33 -9.21
N LYS A 375 -9.88 -10.99 -9.71
CA LYS A 375 -9.88 -12.44 -9.96
C LYS A 375 -8.82 -12.85 -10.99
N ALA A 376 -8.63 -12.05 -12.04
CA ALA A 376 -7.60 -12.28 -13.05
C ALA A 376 -6.19 -12.12 -12.46
N ALA A 377 -5.96 -11.10 -11.63
CA ALA A 377 -4.71 -10.87 -10.93
C ALA A 377 -4.38 -12.03 -9.97
N LEU A 378 -5.36 -12.53 -9.21
CA LEU A 378 -5.19 -13.71 -8.37
C LEU A 378 -4.80 -14.95 -9.19
N ARG A 379 -5.52 -15.24 -10.29
CA ARG A 379 -5.19 -16.37 -11.19
C ARG A 379 -3.81 -16.22 -11.80
N ARG A 380 -3.44 -15.00 -12.18
CA ARG A 380 -2.13 -14.69 -12.76
C ARG A 380 -1.01 -14.90 -11.73
N ALA A 381 -1.19 -14.45 -10.49
CA ALA A 381 -0.23 -14.67 -9.41
C ALA A 381 -0.01 -16.17 -9.12
N VAL A 382 -1.07 -16.98 -9.18
CA VAL A 382 -0.96 -18.45 -9.09
C VAL A 382 -0.18 -19.01 -10.28
N SER A 383 -0.45 -18.55 -11.51
CA SER A 383 0.24 -19.02 -12.72
C SER A 383 1.74 -18.71 -12.74
N LEU A 384 2.16 -17.61 -12.10
CA LEU A 384 3.57 -17.24 -11.94
C LEU A 384 4.27 -18.01 -10.80
N ALA A 385 3.60 -19.01 -10.21
CA ALA A 385 4.09 -19.79 -9.08
C ALA A 385 4.58 -18.91 -7.91
N VAL A 386 3.90 -17.78 -7.67
CA VAL A 386 4.18 -16.93 -6.51
C VAL A 386 3.96 -17.78 -5.26
N PRO A 387 4.98 -18.03 -4.42
CA PRO A 387 4.83 -18.98 -3.32
C PRO A 387 3.70 -18.56 -2.37
N HIS A 388 2.87 -19.52 -1.98
CA HIS A 388 1.68 -19.30 -1.14
C HIS A 388 0.59 -18.38 -1.74
N ALA A 389 0.57 -18.20 -3.06
CA ALA A 389 -0.64 -17.77 -3.76
C ALA A 389 -1.63 -18.93 -3.77
N PHE A 390 -2.53 -18.99 -2.79
CA PHE A 390 -3.63 -19.95 -2.80
C PHE A 390 -4.69 -19.49 -3.81
N SER A 391 -5.29 -20.43 -4.54
CA SER A 391 -6.59 -20.18 -5.17
C SER A 391 -7.58 -19.75 -4.08
N PRO A 392 -8.46 -18.76 -4.32
CA PRO A 392 -9.49 -18.43 -3.35
C PRO A 392 -10.27 -19.70 -3.03
N SER A 393 -10.34 -20.09 -1.75
CA SER A 393 -11.19 -21.18 -1.32
C SER A 393 -12.62 -20.82 -1.69
N GLN A 394 -13.35 -21.79 -2.23
CA GLN A 394 -14.75 -21.66 -2.61
C GLN A 394 -15.58 -21.40 -1.34
N TYR A 395 -15.68 -20.14 -0.93
CA TYR A 395 -16.50 -19.69 0.17
C TYR A 395 -17.40 -18.55 -0.33
N GLY A 396 -18.54 -18.98 -0.89
CA GLY A 396 -19.86 -18.35 -0.86
C GLY A 396 -19.99 -16.88 -1.24
N THR A 397 -20.14 -16.59 -2.53
CA THR A 397 -21.16 -15.63 -2.99
C THR A 397 -21.56 -16.06 -4.40
N PHE A 398 -22.84 -16.37 -4.59
CA PHE A 398 -23.51 -16.93 -5.79
C PHE A 398 -23.43 -18.46 -5.93
N ASP A 399 -24.45 -19.14 -5.41
CA ASP A 399 -24.95 -20.40 -5.98
C ASP A 399 -26.40 -20.13 -6.41
N GLU A 400 -26.62 -19.97 -7.72
CA GLU A 400 -27.90 -20.32 -8.31
C GLU A 400 -27.91 -21.84 -8.44
N LYS A 401 -28.88 -22.46 -7.78
CA LYS A 401 -29.13 -23.90 -7.85
C LYS A 401 -29.52 -24.26 -9.28
N ASP A 402 -28.94 -25.33 -9.79
CA ASP A 402 -29.66 -26.30 -10.60
C ASP A 402 -29.15 -27.70 -10.21
N ASP A 403 -30.09 -28.51 -9.73
CA ASP A 403 -29.92 -29.92 -9.41
C ASP A 403 -29.86 -30.73 -10.73
N GLU A 404 -28.91 -31.66 -10.84
CA GLU A 404 -29.13 -33.07 -11.24
C GLU A 404 -27.79 -33.82 -11.45
N ASP A 405 -27.61 -34.86 -10.61
CA ASP A 405 -26.90 -36.13 -10.81
C ASP A 405 -25.57 -36.21 -11.59
N SER A 406 -24.51 -36.68 -10.92
CA SER A 406 -24.12 -38.11 -10.93
C SER A 406 -22.74 -38.38 -10.27
N GLN A 407 -22.52 -39.65 -9.95
CA GLN A 407 -21.67 -40.23 -8.91
C GLN A 407 -20.19 -40.46 -9.30
N GLN A 408 -19.40 -40.86 -8.28
CA GLN A 408 -18.09 -41.56 -8.28
C GLN A 408 -16.83 -40.67 -8.43
N SER A 409 -15.74 -40.85 -7.69
CA SER A 409 -15.25 -41.98 -6.87
C SER A 409 -14.25 -41.52 -5.79
N ALA A 410 -14.20 -42.31 -4.72
CA ALA A 410 -13.34 -42.21 -3.54
C ALA A 410 -11.82 -42.30 -3.81
N GLY A 411 -11.05 -41.74 -2.88
CA GLY A 411 -9.61 -41.91 -2.74
C GLY A 411 -9.13 -41.32 -1.41
N ASP A 412 -9.23 -42.13 -0.35
CA ASP A 412 -8.86 -41.82 1.02
C ASP A 412 -7.39 -41.39 1.20
N CYS A 413 -7.17 -40.38 2.05
CA CYS A 413 -6.09 -40.46 3.03
C CYS A 413 -6.51 -39.71 4.31
N SER A 414 -6.89 -40.51 5.31
CA SER A 414 -7.20 -40.10 6.67
C SER A 414 -5.94 -39.68 7.42
N THR A 415 -5.96 -38.47 8.00
CA THR A 415 -5.26 -38.22 9.26
C THR A 415 -6.14 -37.29 10.08
N GLY A 416 -6.86 -37.88 11.04
CA GLY A 416 -7.74 -37.15 11.94
C GLY A 416 -6.97 -36.24 12.89
N SER A 417 -7.44 -35.00 13.03
CA SER A 417 -7.23 -34.18 14.20
C SER A 417 -8.49 -33.36 14.47
N SER A 418 -9.22 -33.86 15.47
CA SER A 418 -10.26 -33.24 16.31
C SER A 418 -10.66 -31.79 15.99
N VAL A 419 -11.93 -31.63 15.60
CA VAL A 419 -12.67 -30.38 15.69
C VAL A 419 -12.72 -29.96 17.17
N LYS A 420 -11.81 -29.08 17.57
CA LYS A 420 -11.95 -28.32 18.83
C LYS A 420 -12.68 -27.02 18.53
N SER A 421 -13.82 -26.83 19.20
CA SER A 421 -14.52 -25.56 19.32
C SER A 421 -13.52 -24.43 19.62
N LYS A 422 -13.47 -23.40 18.77
CA LYS A 422 -12.68 -22.19 19.02
C LYS A 422 -13.18 -21.55 20.31
N SER A 423 -12.44 -21.71 21.39
CA SER A 423 -12.56 -20.87 22.58
C SER A 423 -12.28 -19.43 22.17
N VAL A 424 -13.13 -18.51 22.62
CA VAL A 424 -13.02 -17.07 22.36
C VAL A 424 -11.77 -16.56 23.08
N GLU A 425 -10.68 -16.37 22.35
CA GLU A 425 -9.42 -15.84 22.87
C GLU A 425 -9.48 -14.30 22.96
N SER A 426 -8.97 -13.71 24.05
CA SER A 426 -8.94 -12.25 24.31
C SER A 426 -7.99 -11.50 23.35
N TRP A 427 -8.14 -10.17 23.20
CA TRP A 427 -7.16 -9.30 22.52
C TRP A 427 -5.76 -9.48 23.09
N ASP A 428 -5.66 -9.56 24.41
CA ASP A 428 -4.43 -9.83 25.13
C ASP A 428 -3.78 -11.15 24.71
N GLU A 429 -4.54 -12.19 24.38
CA GLU A 429 -4.00 -13.49 23.97
C GLU A 429 -3.50 -13.51 22.52
N LEU A 430 -4.13 -12.76 21.60
CA LEU A 430 -3.63 -12.59 20.22
C LEU A 430 -2.41 -11.68 20.18
N ILE A 431 -2.44 -10.64 21.01
CA ILE A 431 -1.29 -9.84 21.33
C ILE A 431 -0.20 -10.72 21.91
N GLU A 432 -0.47 -11.56 22.90
CA GLU A 432 0.52 -12.49 23.44
C GLU A 432 0.98 -13.50 22.39
N ARG A 433 0.14 -13.92 21.44
CA ARG A 433 0.54 -14.86 20.38
C ARG A 433 1.43 -14.20 19.33
N LEU A 434 1.15 -12.95 18.99
CA LEU A 434 1.90 -12.21 17.97
C LEU A 434 3.08 -11.44 18.58
N PHE A 435 2.99 -11.05 19.84
CA PHE A 435 3.82 -10.11 20.63
C PHE A 435 4.12 -10.66 22.05
N GLU A 436 5.36 -10.51 22.52
CA GLU A 436 5.86 -10.71 23.87
C GLU A 436 6.11 -9.35 24.54
N ARG A 437 6.10 -9.28 25.88
CA ARG A 437 6.58 -8.09 26.59
C ARG A 437 8.06 -8.24 26.91
N ASP A 438 8.86 -7.23 26.62
CA ASP A 438 10.27 -7.20 27.01
C ASP A 438 10.44 -6.92 28.53
N GLU A 439 11.67 -6.99 29.03
CA GLU A 439 12.01 -6.76 30.44
C GLU A 439 11.63 -5.35 30.93
N SER A 440 11.36 -4.41 30.01
CA SER A 440 10.90 -3.05 30.31
C SER A 440 9.37 -2.91 30.29
N GLY A 441 8.63 -4.01 30.07
CA GLY A 441 7.17 -4.04 29.97
C GLY A 441 6.63 -3.61 28.60
N ASN A 442 7.49 -3.40 27.59
CA ASN A 442 7.09 -2.94 26.26
C ASN A 442 6.71 -4.11 25.35
N MET A 443 5.74 -3.90 24.47
CA MET A 443 5.24 -4.92 23.53
C MET A 443 6.14 -5.07 22.30
N VAL A 444 6.64 -6.29 22.06
CA VAL A 444 7.58 -6.68 21.00
C VAL A 444 7.04 -7.91 20.28
N LEU A 445 6.99 -8.01 18.94
CA LEU A 445 6.51 -9.26 18.27
C LEU A 445 7.28 -10.52 18.72
N LYS A 446 6.59 -11.62 19.10
CA LYS A 446 7.18 -12.93 19.42
C LYS A 446 8.06 -13.40 18.25
N LYS A 447 9.30 -13.83 18.57
CA LYS A 447 10.21 -14.43 17.58
C LYS A 447 9.60 -15.73 17.03
N PRO A 448 9.73 -16.03 15.72
CA PRO A 448 9.31 -17.33 15.20
C PRO A 448 10.13 -18.43 15.88
N LEU A 449 9.45 -19.48 16.36
CA LEU A 449 10.11 -20.73 16.77
C LEU A 449 10.89 -21.25 15.57
N ILE A 450 12.22 -21.15 15.63
CA ILE A 450 13.09 -21.87 14.71
C ILE A 450 12.92 -23.34 15.14
N VAL A 451 12.19 -24.11 14.33
CA VAL A 451 12.24 -25.56 14.42
C VAL A 451 13.56 -25.92 13.74
N ASP A 452 14.53 -26.37 14.54
CA ASP A 452 15.85 -26.82 14.10
C ASP A 452 15.78 -27.94 13.05
#